data_AF-A0A4P8XJP0-F1
#
_entry.id   AF-A0A4P8XJP0-F1
#
_cell.length_a   1.000
_cell.length_b   1.000
_cell.length_c   1.000
_cell.angle_alpha   90.00
_cell.angle_beta   90.00
_cell.angle_gamma   90.00
#
_symmetry.space_group_name_H-M   'P 1'
#
loop_
_entity.id
_entity.type
_entity.pdbx_description
1 polymer ?
#
loop_
_entity_poly.entity_id
_entity_poly.type
_entity_poly.pdbx_seq_one_letter_code
_entity_poly.pdbx_strand_id
1 'polypeptide(L)' 'MNPDAYQVISDLYNRWFAVQTSNPELLVDYVVWNQIVSALPKDYVLPDPLIYNIG' A
#
# COMPACT_ATOMS: atom_id res chain seq x y z
N MET A 1 10.48 -13.86 17.32
CA MET A 1 9.12 -13.48 16.86
C MET A 1 8.96 -14.02 15.45
N ASN A 2 7.80 -14.58 15.10
CA ASN A 2 7.54 -15.04 13.73
C ASN A 2 7.15 -13.82 12.86
N PRO A 3 7.95 -13.41 11.86
CA PRO A 3 7.63 -12.28 10.98
C PRO A 3 6.35 -12.52 10.17
N ASP A 4 5.99 -13.78 9.90
CA ASP A 4 4.80 -14.14 9.12
C ASP A 4 3.49 -13.86 9.89
N ALA A 5 3.56 -13.70 11.22
CA ALA A 5 2.39 -13.42 12.05
C ALA A 5 1.77 -12.03 11.81
N TYR A 6 2.44 -11.15 11.06
CA TYR A 6 2.01 -9.77 10.80
C TYR A 6 1.80 -9.46 9.32
N GLN A 7 1.77 -10.48 8.45
CA GLN A 7 1.51 -10.28 7.03
C GLN A 7 0.01 -10.24 6.72
N VAL A 8 -0.41 -9.26 5.91
CA VAL A 8 -1.79 -9.09 5.41
C VAL A 8 -1.79 -8.86 3.90
N ILE A 9 -2.91 -9.12 3.25
CA ILE A 9 -3.08 -8.86 1.82
C ILE A 9 -2.95 -7.34 1.57
N SER A 10 -2.14 -6.98 0.56
CA SER A 10 -1.88 -5.58 0.19
C SER A 10 -3.15 -4.77 -0.12
N ASP A 11 -4.17 -5.42 -0.68
CA ASP A 11 -5.47 -4.84 -1.02
C ASP A 11 -6.15 -4.08 0.14
N LEU A 12 -5.83 -4.40 1.40
CA LEU A 12 -6.32 -3.67 2.57
C LEU A 12 -5.99 -2.16 2.52
N TYR A 13 -4.91 -1.80 1.81
CA TYR A 13 -4.41 -0.43 1.71
C TYR A 13 -4.74 0.26 0.38
N ASN A 14 -5.49 -0.39 -0.53
CA ASN A 14 -5.78 0.14 -1.87
C ASN A 14 -6.47 1.51 -1.88
N ARG A 15 -7.27 1.83 -0.86
CA ARG A 15 -7.96 3.13 -0.77
C ARG A 15 -7.03 4.34 -0.79
N TRP A 16 -5.75 4.15 -0.49
CA TRP A 16 -4.74 5.20 -0.43
C TRP A 16 -4.05 5.45 -1.78
N PHE A 17 -4.33 4.66 -2.81
CA PHE A 17 -3.75 4.81 -4.14
C PHE A 17 -4.76 5.43 -5.11
N ALA A 18 -4.27 6.31 -5.99
CA ALA A 18 -5.10 6.89 -7.05
C ALA A 18 -5.63 5.83 -8.02
N VAL A 19 -4.80 4.83 -8.32
CA VAL A 19 -5.14 3.65 -9.12
C VAL A 19 -5.16 2.45 -8.18
N GLN A 20 -6.34 1.86 -7.98
CA GLN A 20 -6.50 0.70 -7.10
C GLN A 20 -6.30 -0.57 -7.89
N THR A 21 -5.18 -1.25 -7.66
CA THR A 21 -4.86 -2.53 -8.29
C THR A 21 -4.99 -3.64 -7.26
N SER A 22 -5.75 -4.69 -7.56
CA SER A 22 -5.86 -5.87 -6.70
C SER A 22 -4.73 -6.84 -7.02
N ASN A 23 -4.00 -7.28 -5.98
CA ASN A 23 -3.01 -8.33 -6.07
C ASN A 23 -3.03 -9.18 -4.78
N PRO A 24 -3.92 -10.19 -4.69
CA PRO A 24 -4.14 -10.95 -3.46
C PRO A 24 -2.94 -11.81 -3.04
N GLU A 25 -1.99 -12.08 -3.95
CA GLU A 25 -0.77 -12.82 -3.66
C GLU A 25 0.31 -11.95 -3.02
N LEU A 26 0.18 -10.61 -3.12
CA LEU A 26 1.11 -9.67 -2.49
C LEU A 26 0.73 -9.45 -1.03
N LEU A 27 1.59 -9.93 -0.13
CA LEU A 27 1.49 -9.72 1.30
C LEU A 27 2.40 -8.58 1.75
N VAL A 28 1.93 -7.81 2.74
CA VAL A 28 2.67 -6.69 3.33
C VAL A 28 2.65 -6.74 4.85
N ASP A 29 3.64 -6.12 5.49
CA ASP A 29 3.70 -6.02 6.94
C ASP A 29 2.64 -5.06 7.48
N TYR A 30 1.74 -5.58 8.32
CA TYR A 30 0.63 -4.87 8.92
C TYR A 30 1.09 -3.71 9.81
N VAL A 31 2.15 -3.89 10.60
CA VAL A 31 2.60 -2.88 11.57
C VAL A 31 3.21 -1.70 10.82
N VAL A 32 4.08 -1.97 9.85
CA VAL A 32 4.73 -0.95 9.02
C VAL A 32 3.70 -0.17 8.22
N TRP A 33 2.78 -0.84 7.52
CA TRP A 33 1.79 -0.14 6.70
C TRP A 33 0.80 0.68 7.53
N ASN A 34 0.35 0.19 8.69
CA ASN A 34 -0.49 1.00 9.57
C ASN A 34 0.23 2.24 10.11
N GLN A 35 1.52 2.12 10.42
CA GLN A 35 2.31 3.27 10.82
C GLN A 35 2.43 4.30 9.68
N ILE A 36 2.66 3.85 8.44
CA ILE A 36 2.71 4.73 7.27
C ILE A 36 1.36 5.45 7.09
N VAL A 37 0.25 4.72 7.00
CA VAL A 37 -1.05 5.33 6.69
C VAL A 37 -1.60 6.21 7.82
N SER A 38 -1.22 5.94 9.08
CA SER A 38 -1.60 6.80 10.21
C SER A 38 -0.86 8.14 10.23
N ALA A 39 0.28 8.25 9.55
CA ALA A 39 1.03 9.49 9.39
C ALA A 39 0.56 10.33 8.19
N LEU A 40 -0.33 9.81 7.35
CA LEU A 40 -0.81 10.50 6.16
C LEU A 40 -2.00 11.43 6.47
N PRO A 41 -2.12 12.58 5.77
CA PRO A 41 -3.33 13.40 5.81
C PRO A 41 -4.59 12.62 5.40
N LYS A 42 -5.75 13.04 5.91
CA LYS A 42 -7.04 12.33 5.72
C LYS A 42 -7.43 12.16 4.24
N ASP A 43 -7.04 13.10 3.40
CA ASP A 43 -7.35 13.21 1.97
C ASP A 43 -6.12 12.93 1.09
N TYR A 44 -5.03 12.41 1.68
CA TYR A 44 -3.86 12.03 0.92
C TYR A 44 -4.14 10.84 0.02
N VAL A 45 -3.70 10.95 -1.22
CA VAL A 45 -3.75 9.88 -2.22
C VAL A 45 -2.35 9.74 -2.81
N LEU A 46 -1.79 8.54 -2.78
CA LEU A 46 -0.54 8.19 -3.43
C LEU A 46 -0.74 8.35 -4.95
N PRO A 47 -0.01 9.26 -5.61
CA PRO A 47 -0.04 9.37 -7.05
C PRO A 47 0.60 8.11 -7.63
N ASP A 48 -0.04 7.51 -8.63
CA ASP A 48 0.61 6.54 -9.48
C ASP A 48 1.57 7.33 -10.39
N PRO A 49 2.90 7.17 -10.28
CA PRO A 49 3.80 7.76 -11.24
C PRO A 49 3.53 7.08 -12.57
N LEU A 50 2.76 7.76 -13.44
CA LEU A 50 2.79 7.48 -14.87
C LEU A 50 4.27 7.46 -15.24
N ILE A 51 4.83 6.26 -15.45
CA ILE A 51 6.14 6.10 -16.02
C ILE A 51 6.00 6.70 -17.41
N TYR A 52 6.34 7.98 -17.54
CA TYR A 52 6.54 8.59 -18.85
C TYR A 52 7.73 7.85 -19.44
N ASN A 53 7.41 6.89 -20.30
CA ASN A 53 8.37 6.24 -21.16
C ASN A 53 8.89 7.32 -22.12
N ILE A 54 9.90 8.07 -21.68
CA ILE A 54 10.73 8.89 -22.55
C ILE A 54 11.56 7.90 -23.37
N GLY A 55 11.06 7.62 -24.56
CA GLY A 55 11.65 6.68 -25.52
C GLY A 55 13.00 7.11 -26.08
#